data_AF-A0A1N6ELJ4-F1
#
_entry.id   AF-A0A1N6ELJ4-F1
#
_cell.length_a   1.000
_cell.length_b   1.000
_cell.length_c   1.000
_cell.angle_alpha   90.00
_cell.angle_beta   90.00
_cell.angle_gamma   90.00
#
_symmetry.space_group_name_H-M   'P 1'
#
loop_
_entity.id
_entity.type
_entity.pdbx_description
1 polymer ?
#
loop_
_entity_poly.entity_id
_entity_poly.type
_entity_poly.pdbx_seq_one_letter_code
_entity_poly.pdbx_strand_id
1 'polypeptide(L)'
;MKKIIVTAAVAASLSLGACSMGTKSEPKTYAEITAAAKAAHAEAKKHQNVWKQKKMKKAYVDYYLAQAEAAKKKGDEAAAMKNAKLALRVARAEVDQINRYKNEKPMWEK
;
A
#
# COMPACT_ATOMS: atom_id res chain seq x y z
N MET A 1 -35.27 33.24 -6.91
CA MET A 1 -34.42 33.06 -5.71
C MET A 1 -34.21 31.59 -5.46
N LYS A 2 -32.98 31.24 -5.04
CA LYS A 2 -32.51 29.97 -4.46
C LYS A 2 -32.49 28.73 -5.36
N LYS A 3 -31.31 28.52 -5.96
CA LYS A 3 -30.80 27.25 -6.49
C LYS A 3 -30.58 26.28 -5.31
N ILE A 4 -31.06 25.04 -5.41
CA ILE A 4 -30.72 23.99 -4.45
C ILE A 4 -29.96 22.93 -5.23
N ILE A 5 -28.63 23.02 -5.20
CA ILE A 5 -27.75 21.92 -5.61
C ILE A 5 -27.63 21.04 -4.38
N VAL A 6 -28.33 19.91 -4.39
CA VAL A 6 -28.18 18.87 -3.37
C VAL A 6 -26.88 18.12 -3.70
N THR A 7 -25.79 18.59 -3.13
CA THR A 7 -24.50 17.90 -3.10
C THR A 7 -24.65 16.63 -2.26
N ALA A 8 -24.84 15.49 -2.92
CA ALA A 8 -24.70 14.19 -2.29
C ALA A 8 -23.21 13.93 -1.99
N ALA A 9 -22.77 14.39 -0.82
CA ALA A 9 -21.54 13.90 -0.21
C ALA A 9 -21.79 12.47 0.26
N VAL A 10 -21.58 11.49 -0.62
CA VAL A 10 -21.40 10.10 -0.18
C VAL A 10 -20.01 10.05 0.43
N ALA A 11 -19.97 10.26 1.74
CA ALA A 11 -18.85 9.84 2.56
C ALA A 11 -18.70 8.34 2.35
N ALA A 12 -17.71 7.94 1.55
CA ALA A 12 -17.22 6.57 1.57
C ALA A 12 -16.54 6.36 2.92
N SER A 13 -17.36 6.05 3.94
CA SER A 13 -16.91 5.45 5.18
C SER A 13 -16.27 4.11 4.79
N LEU A 14 -14.96 4.14 4.55
CA LEU A 14 -14.14 2.93 4.44
C LEU A 14 -14.18 2.27 5.81
N SER A 15 -15.18 1.42 6.02
CA SER A 15 -15.24 0.47 7.11
C SER A 15 -14.02 -0.44 6.98
N LEU A 16 -12.95 -0.07 7.68
CA LEU A 16 -11.73 -0.85 7.92
C LEU A 16 -12.04 -2.03 8.85
N GLY A 17 -12.99 -2.88 8.46
CA GLY A 17 -13.44 -4.01 9.24
C GLY A 17 -13.75 -5.17 8.33
N ALA A 18 -12.75 -6.02 8.07
CA ALA A 18 -12.88 -7.47 8.01
C ALA A 18 -11.59 -8.07 7.43
N CYS A 19 -10.71 -8.49 8.34
CA CYS A 19 -9.87 -9.65 8.08
C CYS A 19 -10.79 -10.82 7.70
N SER A 20 -10.79 -11.26 6.44
CA SER A 20 -11.10 -12.66 6.13
C SER A 20 -9.86 -13.28 5.51
N MET A 21 -9.22 -14.15 6.29
CA MET A 21 -8.29 -15.14 5.78
C MET A 21 -9.13 -16.19 5.07
N GLY A 22 -9.22 -16.10 3.75
CA GLY A 22 -9.91 -17.08 2.94
C GLY A 22 -9.58 -16.85 1.48
N THR A 23 -8.68 -17.69 0.94
CA THR A 23 -8.21 -17.69 -0.46
C THR A 23 -7.89 -16.30 -1.02
N LYS A 24 -6.68 -15.79 -0.76
CA LYS A 24 -6.22 -14.51 -1.34
C LYS A 24 -6.10 -14.66 -2.86
N SER A 25 -7.20 -14.39 -3.58
CA SER A 25 -7.09 -13.98 -4.97
C SER A 25 -6.12 -12.81 -5.03
N GLU A 26 -5.13 -12.87 -5.92
CA GLU A 26 -4.22 -11.74 -6.16
C GLU A 26 -5.06 -10.48 -6.41
N PRO A 27 -4.80 -9.35 -5.71
CA PRO A 27 -5.56 -8.13 -5.89
C PRO A 27 -5.47 -7.67 -7.34
N LYS A 28 -6.61 -7.44 -7.99
CA LYS A 28 -6.67 -7.18 -9.44
C LYS A 28 -7.03 -5.73 -9.74
N THR A 29 -7.78 -5.08 -8.87
CA THR A 29 -8.21 -3.69 -9.06
C THR A 29 -7.24 -2.70 -8.42
N TYR A 30 -7.26 -1.45 -8.88
CA TYR A 30 -6.45 -0.37 -8.30
C TYR A 30 -6.65 -0.23 -6.78
N ALA A 31 -7.92 -0.24 -6.34
CA ALA A 31 -8.27 -0.08 -4.93
C ALA A 31 -7.74 -1.25 -4.09
N GLU A 32 -7.91 -2.49 -4.55
CA GLU A 32 -7.39 -3.67 -3.86
C GLU A 32 -5.86 -3.66 -3.79
N ILE A 33 -5.18 -3.31 -4.89
CA ILE A 33 -3.72 -3.29 -4.96
C ILE A 33 -3.15 -2.23 -4.02
N THR A 34 -3.72 -1.02 -4.01
CA THR A 34 -3.25 0.07 -3.13
C THR A 34 -3.57 -0.21 -1.66
N ALA A 35 -4.73 -0.81 -1.35
CA ALA A 35 -5.05 -1.27 0.00
C ALA A 35 -4.09 -2.37 0.47
N ALA A 36 -3.81 -3.37 -0.37
CA ALA A 36 -2.85 -4.43 -0.07
C ALA A 36 -1.43 -3.88 0.14
N ALA A 37 -1.01 -2.90 -0.68
CA ALA A 37 0.30 -2.25 -0.54
C ALA A 37 0.40 -1.51 0.80
N LYS A 38 -0.64 -0.74 1.17
CA LYS A 38 -0.69 -0.02 2.46
C LYS A 38 -0.67 -0.98 3.64
N ALA A 39 -1.41 -2.09 3.58
CA ALA A 39 -1.44 -3.09 4.64
C ALA A 39 -0.07 -3.76 4.84
N ALA A 40 0.58 -4.21 3.76
CA ALA A 40 1.91 -4.81 3.83
C ALA A 40 2.96 -3.80 4.32
N HIS A 41 2.87 -2.54 3.89
CA HIS A 41 3.79 -1.50 4.33
C HIS A 41 3.58 -1.11 5.80
N ALA A 42 2.33 -1.17 6.30
CA ALA A 42 2.06 -1.00 7.72
C ALA A 42 2.66 -2.13 8.55
N GLU A 43 2.61 -3.38 8.07
CA GLU A 43 3.32 -4.51 8.68
C GLU A 43 4.83 -4.25 8.72
N ALA A 44 5.42 -3.85 7.59
CA ALA A 44 6.84 -3.51 7.51
C ALA A 44 7.26 -2.41 8.49
N LYS A 45 6.42 -1.38 8.67
CA LYS A 45 6.62 -0.30 9.66
C LYS A 45 6.67 -0.82 11.10
N LYS A 46 5.82 -1.79 11.47
CA LYS A 46 5.83 -2.38 12.83
C LYS A 46 7.17 -3.05 13.16
N HIS A 47 7.80 -3.67 12.16
CA HIS A 47 9.10 -4.33 12.29
C HIS A 47 10.29 -3.43 11.92
N GLN A 48 10.06 -2.13 11.73
CA GLN A 48 11.07 -1.14 11.34
C GLN A 48 11.83 -1.46 10.03
N ASN A 49 11.33 -2.41 9.22
CA ASN A 49 11.96 -2.82 7.97
C ASN A 49 11.37 -2.03 6.78
N VAL A 50 11.57 -0.71 6.79
CA VAL A 50 11.07 0.18 5.74
C VAL A 50 12.20 0.60 4.81
N TRP A 51 12.04 0.29 3.52
CA TRP A 51 13.03 0.64 2.51
C TRP A 51 12.83 2.09 2.06
N LYS A 52 13.91 2.88 2.16
CA LYS A 52 13.89 4.31 1.85
C LYS A 52 14.79 4.65 0.68
N GLN A 53 14.36 5.61 -0.13
CA GLN A 53 15.19 6.20 -1.17
C GLN A 53 16.34 7.00 -0.54
N LYS A 54 17.58 6.65 -0.87
CA LYS A 54 18.80 7.23 -0.28
C LYS A 54 18.82 8.77 -0.30
N LYS A 55 18.48 9.39 -1.44
CA LYS A 55 18.51 10.86 -1.61
C LYS A 55 17.27 11.56 -1.07
N MET A 56 16.09 10.97 -1.23
CA MET A 56 14.82 11.62 -0.87
C MET A 56 14.39 11.34 0.58
N LYS A 57 15.02 10.37 1.27
CA LYS A 57 14.62 9.86 2.59
C LYS A 57 13.15 9.43 2.68
N LYS A 58 12.47 9.25 1.55
CA LYS A 58 11.08 8.78 1.46
C LYS A 58 11.02 7.27 1.34
N ALA A 59 10.03 6.65 1.96
CA ALA A 59 9.77 5.23 1.76
C ALA A 59 9.40 4.96 0.30
N TYR A 60 9.92 3.87 -0.28
CA TYR A 60 9.64 3.51 -1.67
C TYR A 60 8.14 3.25 -1.89
N VAL A 61 7.47 2.61 -0.94
CA VAL A 61 6.04 2.33 -1.04
C VAL A 61 5.24 3.63 -1.10
N ASP A 62 5.49 4.56 -0.16
CA ASP A 62 4.81 5.86 -0.12
C ASP A 62 5.04 6.67 -1.41
N TYR A 63 6.25 6.62 -1.97
CA TYR A 63 6.56 7.25 -3.25
C TYR A 63 5.72 6.70 -4.40
N TYR A 64 5.66 5.38 -4.56
CA TYR A 64 4.89 4.77 -5.64
C TYR A 64 3.38 4.94 -5.46
N LEU A 65 2.87 4.93 -4.22
CA LEU A 65 1.47 5.27 -3.94
C LEU A 65 1.14 6.70 -4.37
N ALA A 66 2.01 7.66 -4.07
CA ALA A 66 1.83 9.04 -4.49
C ALA A 66 1.87 9.19 -6.03
N GLN A 67 2.76 8.47 -6.72
CA GLN A 67 2.77 8.44 -8.19
C GLN A 67 1.51 7.81 -8.77
N ALA A 68 1.01 6.73 -8.15
CA ALA A 68 -0.20 6.05 -8.58
C ALA A 68 -1.42 6.96 -8.45
N GLU A 69 -1.53 7.71 -7.36
CA GLU A 69 -2.59 8.69 -7.13
C GLU A 69 -2.49 9.87 -8.12
N ALA A 70 -1.28 10.39 -8.35
CA ALA A 70 -1.05 11.48 -9.30
C ALA A 70 -1.40 11.06 -10.74
N ALA A 71 -1.10 9.83 -11.15
CA ALA A 71 -1.49 9.29 -12.44
C ALA A 71 -3.01 9.13 -12.56
N LYS A 72 -3.66 8.64 -11.50
CA LYS A 72 -5.13 8.48 -11.47
C LYS A 72 -5.86 9.83 -11.59
N LYS A 73 -5.36 10.87 -10.92
CA LYS A 73 -5.87 12.25 -11.04
C LYS A 73 -5.75 12.82 -12.45
N LYS A 74 -4.78 12.34 -13.23
CA LYS A 74 -4.58 12.72 -14.64
C LYS A 74 -5.38 11.86 -15.63
N GLY A 75 -6.13 10.87 -15.13
CA GLY A 75 -6.83 9.90 -15.98
C GLY A 75 -5.92 8.86 -16.64
N ASP A 76 -4.64 8.78 -16.25
CA ASP A 76 -3.70 7.78 -16.77
C ASP A 76 -3.80 6.48 -15.96
N GLU A 77 -4.79 5.66 -16.32
CA GLU A 77 -5.07 4.40 -15.63
C GLU A 77 -3.93 3.38 -15.77
N ALA A 78 -3.19 3.39 -16.88
CA ALA A 78 -2.06 2.50 -17.09
C ALA A 78 -0.90 2.82 -16.13
N ALA A 79 -0.53 4.10 -16.02
CA ALA A 79 0.49 4.53 -15.07
C ALA A 79 0.02 4.39 -13.62
N ALA A 80 -1.27 4.62 -13.33
CA ALA A 80 -1.84 4.41 -12.00
C ALA A 80 -1.70 2.95 -11.56
N MET A 81 -2.10 2.00 -12.42
CA MET A 81 -1.99 0.57 -12.14
C MET A 81 -0.54 0.10 -12.05
N LYS A 82 0.34 0.58 -12.93
CA LYS A 82 1.77 0.27 -12.89
C LYS A 82 2.40 0.68 -11.56
N ASN A 83 2.16 1.90 -11.11
CA ASN A 83 2.71 2.41 -9.86
C ASN A 83 2.08 1.74 -8.63
N ALA A 84 0.78 1.45 -8.64
CA ALA A 84 0.14 0.68 -7.57
C ALA A 84 0.76 -0.71 -7.40
N LYS A 85 1.01 -1.42 -8.52
CA LYS A 85 1.67 -2.73 -8.51
C LYS A 85 3.12 -2.65 -8.01
N LEU A 86 3.85 -1.59 -8.35
CA LEU A 86 5.20 -1.36 -7.83
C LEU A 86 5.19 -1.13 -6.30
N ALA A 87 4.24 -0.33 -5.81
CA ALA A 87 4.05 -0.13 -4.37
C ALA A 87 3.80 -1.47 -3.65
N LEU A 88 2.90 -2.30 -4.18
CA LEU A 88 2.60 -3.61 -3.62
C LEU A 88 3.81 -4.56 -3.65
N ARG A 89 4.55 -4.59 -4.76
CA ARG A 89 5.76 -5.42 -4.90
C ARG A 89 6.79 -5.06 -3.84
N VAL A 90 7.07 -3.77 -3.65
CA VAL A 90 8.05 -3.31 -2.66
C VAL A 90 7.56 -3.63 -1.25
N ALA A 91 6.29 -3.34 -0.93
CA ALA A 91 5.74 -3.62 0.39
C ALA A 91 5.76 -5.13 0.73
N ARG A 92 5.47 -5.99 -0.26
CA ARG A 92 5.62 -7.44 -0.10
C ARG A 92 7.07 -7.83 0.15
N ALA A 93 8.04 -7.24 -0.56
CA ALA A 93 9.46 -7.53 -0.37
C ALA A 93 9.97 -7.12 1.04
N GLU A 94 9.51 -5.99 1.57
CA GLU A 94 9.78 -5.57 2.95
C GLU A 94 9.30 -6.63 3.97
N VAL A 95 8.07 -7.12 3.79
CA VAL A 95 7.48 -8.19 4.63
C VAL A 95 8.18 -9.53 4.42
N ASP A 96 8.55 -9.87 3.19
CA ASP A 96 9.25 -11.12 2.87
C ASP A 96 10.61 -11.16 3.56
N GLN A 97 11.33 -10.04 3.58
CA GLN A 97 12.59 -9.93 4.32
C GLN A 97 12.37 -10.14 5.82
N ILE A 98 11.37 -9.50 6.44
CA ILE A 98 11.04 -9.75 7.85
C ILE A 98 10.79 -11.24 8.09
N ASN A 99 9.98 -11.87 7.24
CA ASN A 99 9.62 -13.27 7.38
C ASN A 99 10.78 -14.25 7.18
N ARG A 100 11.72 -13.94 6.29
CA ARG A 100 12.93 -14.74 6.07
C ARG A 100 13.82 -14.74 7.30
N TYR A 101 13.96 -13.59 7.94
CA TYR A 101 14.88 -13.39 9.06
C TYR A 101 14.23 -13.53 10.44
N LYS A 102 12.91 -13.81 10.53
CA LYS A 102 12.17 -13.81 11.81
C LYS A 102 12.65 -14.81 12.85
N ASN A 103 13.27 -15.91 12.41
CA ASN A 103 13.79 -16.98 13.27
C ASN A 103 15.32 -16.96 13.34
N GLU A 104 15.97 -16.03 12.64
CA GLU A 104 17.41 -15.90 12.75
C GLU A 104 17.74 -15.27 14.10
N LYS A 105 18.50 -16.03 14.88
CA LYS A 105 19.09 -15.53 16.12
C LYS A 105 20.48 -14.96 15.81
N PRO A 106 20.92 -13.97 16.58
CA PRO A 106 22.32 -13.59 16.56
C PRO A 106 23.20 -14.81 16.86
N MET A 107 24.35 -14.91 16.19
CA MET A 107 25.25 -16.06 16.30
C MET A 107 25.73 -16.36 17.74
N TRP A 108 25.63 -15.38 18.64
CA TRP A 108 26.01 -15.50 20.05
C TRP A 108 24.88 -16.01 20.96
N GLU A 109 23.63 -16.08 20.49
CA GLU A 109 22.53 -16.72 21.21
C GLU A 109 22.46 -18.20 20.79
N LYS A 110 22.95 -19.09 21.65
CA LYS A 110 22.82 -20.55 21.51
C LYS A 110 21.37 -21.01 21.71
#